data_AF-A0A502FJA9-F1
#
_entry.id   AF-A0A502FJA9-F1
#
_cell.length_a   1.000
_cell.length_b   1.000
_cell.length_c   1.000
_cell.angle_alpha   90.00
_cell.angle_beta   90.00
_cell.angle_gamma   90.00
#
_symmetry.space_group_name_H-M   'P 1'
#
loop_
_entity.id
_entity.type
_entity.pdbx_description
1 polymer ?
#
loop_
_entity_poly.entity_id
_entity_poly.type
_entity_poly.pdbx_seq_one_letter_code
_entity_poly.pdbx_strand_id
1 'polypeptide(L)'
;MGRTFLVALTNYERELPYQSRKGGLTVAALRNKIWPSGAPSRRRSSLVENCEGAAALEFAIVGPALIGLILAILYTALIFLAQQMLETAALSSARLFLTGSAQTIKMANGQIGMSANDLKNAICNGTTGTDSSGHAITIAPLLPPMLSCSRLTVNVSTASSYNVTSTAAPTFTYNSAGVITSTNTGYNTQSGGDGQSQILVLQLIYLWPTGTGPLGLNLTNQPNGNRMLVATSVSTTEAYSCNSGQTSC
;
A
#
# COMPACT_ATOMS: atom_id res chain seq x y z
N MET A 1 34.00 37.18 15.62
CA MET A 1 34.76 36.58 16.73
C MET A 1 34.86 35.08 16.49
N GLY A 2 35.93 34.66 15.81
CA GLY A 2 36.27 33.25 15.65
C GLY A 2 37.42 32.91 16.60
N ARG A 3 37.33 31.75 17.25
CA ARG A 3 38.45 31.13 17.97
C ARG A 3 38.42 29.62 17.73
N THR A 4 39.33 29.23 16.83
CA THR A 4 40.23 28.08 16.87
C THR A 4 40.18 27.24 18.15
N PHE A 5 40.01 25.92 18.01
CA PHE A 5 40.84 24.99 18.76
C PHE A 5 41.13 23.74 17.93
N LEU A 6 42.42 23.46 17.84
CA LEU A 6 43.11 22.47 17.04
C LEU A 6 43.42 21.30 17.99
N VAL A 7 43.08 20.06 17.63
CA VAL A 7 43.70 18.88 18.23
C VAL A 7 44.07 17.92 17.10
N ALA A 8 45.38 17.74 16.95
CA ALA A 8 46.02 16.78 16.10
C ALA A 8 46.20 15.44 16.85
N LEU A 9 45.89 14.33 16.19
CA LEU A 9 46.48 13.00 16.43
C LEU A 9 46.57 12.32 15.05
N THR A 10 47.72 12.42 14.37
CA THR A 10 48.78 11.39 14.30
C THR A 10 48.34 10.05 13.71
N ASN A 11 48.61 9.91 12.40
CA ASN A 11 49.34 8.84 11.70
C ASN A 11 48.91 7.36 11.80
N TYR A 12 49.28 6.63 10.74
CA TYR A 12 49.45 5.17 10.59
C TYR A 12 48.17 4.44 10.08
N GLU A 13 48.10 3.79 8.91
CA GLU A 13 49.16 3.18 8.09
C GLU A 13 48.69 2.76 6.68
N ARG A 14 49.66 2.74 5.74
CA ARG A 14 49.84 1.84 4.58
C ARG A 14 48.85 1.84 3.40
N GLU A 15 49.22 2.60 2.35
CA GLU A 15 48.92 2.26 0.96
C GLU A 15 50.06 1.42 0.34
N LEU A 16 49.71 0.34 -0.38
CA LEU A 16 50.60 -0.42 -1.26
C LEU A 16 50.38 0.03 -2.71
N PRO A 17 51.43 0.19 -3.53
CA PRO A 17 51.31 0.72 -4.88
C PRO A 17 50.99 -0.38 -5.89
N TYR A 18 50.13 -0.08 -6.88
CA TYR A 18 50.12 -0.81 -8.14
C TYR A 18 50.18 0.16 -9.32
N GLN A 19 51.32 0.16 -10.00
CA GLN A 19 51.63 1.02 -11.14
C GLN A 19 50.89 0.60 -12.40
N SER A 20 50.29 1.58 -13.06
CA SER A 20 49.87 1.55 -14.45
C SER A 20 51.04 1.98 -15.35
N ARG A 21 51.46 1.12 -16.30
CA ARG A 21 52.27 1.51 -17.45
C ARG A 21 51.49 1.21 -18.74
N LYS A 22 51.09 2.26 -19.45
CA LYS A 22 50.76 2.20 -20.88
C LYS A 22 51.83 2.94 -21.67
N GLY A 23 52.23 2.33 -22.79
CA GLY A 23 52.79 3.04 -23.93
C GLY A 23 54.25 2.71 -24.23
N GLY A 24 54.48 2.16 -25.41
CA GLY A 24 55.81 2.15 -26.03
C GLY A 24 56.08 0.97 -26.97
N LEU A 25 55.74 1.18 -28.25
CA LEU A 25 56.49 0.79 -29.47
C LEU A 25 57.21 -0.58 -29.55
N THR A 26 56.95 -1.35 -30.60
CA THR A 26 57.85 -1.46 -31.77
C THR A 26 57.38 -2.53 -32.77
N VAL A 27 57.59 -2.24 -34.04
CA VAL A 27 57.34 -3.08 -35.22
C VAL A 27 58.56 -3.95 -35.50
N ALA A 28 58.31 -5.12 -36.10
CA ALA A 28 59.22 -6.02 -36.81
C ALA A 28 60.00 -7.07 -35.99
N ALA A 29 59.62 -8.34 -36.17
CA ALA A 29 60.59 -9.41 -36.45
C ALA A 29 59.88 -10.62 -37.08
N LEU A 30 60.36 -10.98 -38.27
CA LEU A 30 60.01 -12.15 -39.07
C LEU A 30 60.26 -13.48 -38.34
N ARG A 31 59.55 -14.52 -38.80
CA ARG A 31 60.10 -15.76 -39.37
C ARG A 31 59.50 -17.04 -38.77
N ASN A 32 58.78 -17.75 -39.65
CA ASN A 32 58.42 -19.18 -39.67
C ASN A 32 58.96 -20.06 -38.53
N LYS A 33 58.04 -20.76 -37.83
CA LYS A 33 58.28 -22.15 -37.44
C LYS A 33 57.00 -22.93 -37.12
N ILE A 34 56.59 -23.74 -38.11
CA ILE A 34 56.13 -25.13 -37.97
C ILE A 34 54.95 -25.36 -37.02
N TRP A 35 53.76 -25.47 -37.62
CA TRP A 35 52.59 -26.11 -37.04
C TRP A 35 52.87 -27.61 -36.80
N PRO A 36 52.71 -28.15 -35.59
CA PRO A 36 52.49 -29.58 -35.45
C PRO A 36 51.05 -29.86 -35.85
N SER A 37 50.89 -30.51 -37.00
CA SER A 37 49.66 -31.19 -37.42
C SER A 37 49.35 -32.34 -36.46
N GLY A 38 48.75 -32.02 -35.33
CA GLY A 38 48.01 -32.95 -34.48
C GLY A 38 46.57 -33.00 -34.97
N ALA A 39 46.20 -34.09 -35.64
CA ALA A 39 44.84 -34.34 -36.07
C ALA A 39 43.88 -34.28 -34.85
N PRO A 40 42.82 -33.46 -34.85
CA PRO A 40 41.76 -33.63 -33.88
C PRO A 40 41.00 -34.90 -34.26
N SER A 41 41.26 -36.00 -33.56
CA SER A 41 40.39 -37.17 -33.62
C SER A 41 38.98 -36.70 -33.25
N ARG A 42 38.08 -36.71 -34.24
CA ARG A 42 36.66 -36.43 -34.02
C ARG A 42 36.08 -37.58 -33.21
N ARG A 43 36.16 -37.52 -31.89
CA ARG A 43 35.20 -38.21 -31.02
C ARG A 43 33.86 -37.49 -31.12
N ARG A 44 33.13 -37.76 -32.20
CA ARG A 44 31.71 -37.47 -32.32
C ARG A 44 30.94 -38.73 -31.93
N SER A 45 30.89 -39.03 -30.63
CA SER A 45 29.86 -39.87 -30.02
C SER A 45 30.13 -39.99 -28.52
N SER A 46 29.63 -39.05 -27.72
CA SER A 46 29.31 -39.30 -26.30
C SER A 46 28.33 -38.24 -25.76
N LEU A 47 27.35 -37.85 -26.58
CA LEU A 47 26.23 -37.01 -26.13
C LEU A 47 24.89 -37.77 -26.15
N VAL A 48 24.88 -39.02 -26.63
CA VAL A 48 23.68 -39.86 -26.76
C VAL A 48 23.55 -40.89 -25.62
N GLU A 49 24.59 -41.04 -24.79
CA GLU A 49 24.64 -42.06 -23.72
C GLU A 49 24.36 -41.49 -22.31
N ASN A 50 24.15 -40.17 -22.18
CA ASN A 50 23.91 -39.54 -20.88
C ASN A 50 22.41 -39.39 -20.61
N CYS A 51 21.79 -40.43 -20.05
CA CYS A 51 20.42 -40.39 -19.53
C CYS A 51 20.32 -39.82 -18.10
N GLU A 52 21.44 -39.43 -17.48
CA GLU A 52 21.52 -38.91 -16.09
C GLU A 52 20.76 -37.58 -15.86
N GLY A 53 20.25 -36.93 -16.91
CA GLY A 53 19.49 -35.67 -16.81
C GLY A 53 17.98 -35.78 -17.04
N ALA A 54 17.45 -36.96 -17.39
CA ALA A 54 16.04 -37.10 -17.76
C ALA A 54 15.09 -36.74 -16.60
N ALA A 55 15.37 -37.25 -15.40
CA ALA A 55 14.63 -36.90 -14.19
C ALA A 55 14.69 -35.40 -13.87
N ALA A 56 15.86 -34.76 -14.04
CA ALA A 56 16.00 -33.32 -13.82
C ALA A 56 15.14 -32.50 -14.79
N LEU A 57 15.00 -32.95 -16.05
CA LEU A 57 14.16 -32.29 -17.05
C LEU A 57 12.66 -32.47 -16.77
N GLU A 58 12.25 -33.63 -16.26
CA GLU A 58 10.87 -33.89 -15.84
C GLU A 58 10.43 -32.96 -14.71
N PHE A 59 11.28 -32.78 -13.69
CA PHE A 59 10.99 -31.83 -12.61
C PHE A 59 11.11 -30.37 -13.05
N ALA A 60 11.98 -30.05 -14.02
CA ALA A 60 12.13 -28.69 -14.55
C ALA A 60 10.88 -28.21 -15.32
N ILE A 61 10.07 -29.12 -15.87
CA ILE A 61 8.80 -28.77 -16.51
C ILE A 61 7.70 -28.50 -15.47
N VAL A 62 7.65 -29.28 -14.40
CA VAL A 62 6.60 -29.14 -13.37
C VAL A 62 6.89 -28.00 -12.39
N GLY A 63 8.16 -27.74 -12.08
CA GLY A 63 8.59 -26.75 -11.10
C GLY A 63 8.05 -25.33 -11.36
N PRO A 64 8.22 -24.75 -12.56
CA PRO A 64 7.72 -23.42 -12.88
C PRO A 64 6.20 -23.30 -12.76
N ALA A 65 5.45 -24.35 -13.13
CA ALA A 65 3.99 -24.37 -13.01
C ALA A 65 3.55 -24.36 -11.54
N LEU A 66 4.20 -25.15 -10.68
CA LEU A 66 3.92 -25.17 -9.24
C LEU A 66 4.25 -23.83 -8.57
N ILE A 67 5.42 -23.26 -8.86
CA ILE A 67 5.81 -21.96 -8.29
C ILE A 67 4.87 -20.85 -8.78
N GLY A 68 4.49 -20.87 -10.07
CA GLY A 68 3.51 -19.95 -10.63
C GLY A 68 2.16 -20.04 -9.92
N LEU A 69 1.70 -21.24 -9.61
CA LEU A 69 0.46 -21.47 -8.86
C LEU A 69 0.54 -20.99 -7.41
N ILE A 70 1.66 -21.25 -6.71
CA ILE A 70 1.85 -20.76 -5.33
C ILE A 70 1.87 -19.22 -5.31
N LEU A 71 2.60 -18.58 -6.23
CA LEU A 71 2.62 -17.12 -6.35
C LEU A 71 1.24 -16.56 -6.72
N ALA A 72 0.47 -17.26 -7.55
CA ALA A 72 -0.90 -16.89 -7.87
C ALA A 72 -1.80 -16.92 -6.62
N ILE A 73 -1.73 -18.00 -5.82
CA ILE A 73 -2.51 -18.11 -4.59
C ILE A 73 -2.09 -17.03 -3.59
N LEU A 74 -0.78 -16.83 -3.37
CA LEU A 74 -0.27 -15.78 -2.48
C LEU A 74 -0.71 -14.38 -2.94
N TYR A 75 -0.71 -14.12 -4.24
CA TYR A 75 -1.19 -12.85 -4.80
C TYR A 75 -2.67 -12.61 -4.48
N THR A 76 -3.53 -13.62 -4.64
CA THR A 76 -4.95 -13.50 -4.27
C THR A 76 -5.15 -13.38 -2.75
N ALA A 77 -4.38 -14.13 -1.96
CA ALA A 77 -4.45 -14.09 -0.49
C ALA A 77 -4.12 -12.70 0.07
N LEU A 78 -3.14 -11.99 -0.52
CA LEU A 78 -2.81 -10.62 -0.12
C LEU A 78 -3.96 -9.63 -0.33
N ILE A 79 -4.72 -9.79 -1.41
CA ILE A 79 -5.88 -8.93 -1.69
C ILE A 79 -7.00 -9.18 -0.67
N PHE A 80 -7.29 -10.46 -0.36
CA PHE A 80 -8.29 -10.79 0.66
C PHE A 80 -7.87 -10.36 2.06
N LEU A 81 -6.57 -10.49 2.40
CA LEU A 81 -6.03 -9.99 3.65
C LEU A 81 -6.22 -8.48 3.77
N ALA A 82 -5.89 -7.72 2.71
CA ALA A 82 -6.11 -6.28 2.67
C ALA A 82 -7.59 -5.91 2.86
N GLN A 83 -8.51 -6.69 2.26
CA GLN A 83 -9.94 -6.47 2.43
C GLN A 83 -10.39 -6.73 3.87
N GLN A 84 -9.98 -7.85 4.49
CA GLN A 84 -10.31 -8.17 5.89
C GLN A 84 -9.82 -7.10 6.86
N MET A 85 -8.62 -6.57 6.62
CA MET A 85 -8.06 -5.49 7.41
C MET A 85 -8.84 -4.18 7.23
N LEU A 86 -9.29 -3.87 6.01
CA LEU A 86 -10.12 -2.70 5.74
C LEU A 86 -11.50 -2.83 6.40
N GLU A 87 -12.10 -4.02 6.42
CA GLU A 87 -13.36 -4.29 7.13
C GLU A 87 -13.21 -4.07 8.63
N THR A 88 -12.10 -4.54 9.22
CA THR A 88 -11.79 -4.31 10.64
C THR A 88 -11.62 -2.82 10.96
N ALA A 89 -10.95 -2.07 10.08
CA ALA A 89 -10.80 -0.63 10.22
C ALA A 89 -12.16 0.09 10.10
N ALA A 90 -13.04 -0.34 9.18
CA ALA A 90 -14.38 0.22 9.01
C ALA A 90 -15.25 -0.02 10.24
N LEU A 91 -15.24 -1.22 10.81
CA LEU A 91 -15.92 -1.55 12.06
C LEU A 91 -15.45 -0.67 13.22
N SER A 92 -14.14 -0.51 13.37
CA SER A 92 -13.56 0.33 14.44
C SER A 92 -13.88 1.81 14.24
N SER A 93 -13.88 2.29 12.99
CA SER A 93 -14.23 3.66 12.64
C SER A 93 -15.72 3.93 12.84
N ALA A 94 -16.58 2.95 12.55
CA ALA A 94 -18.02 3.04 12.81
C ALA A 94 -18.30 3.22 14.30
N ARG A 95 -17.47 2.64 15.18
CA ARG A 95 -17.59 2.87 16.63
C ARG A 95 -17.42 4.34 17.02
N LEU A 96 -16.56 5.10 16.33
CA LEU A 96 -16.39 6.54 16.59
C LEU A 96 -17.64 7.36 16.25
N PHE A 97 -18.39 6.91 15.25
CA PHE A 97 -19.69 7.48 14.92
C PHE A 97 -20.77 7.03 15.88
N LEU A 98 -20.80 5.73 16.21
CA LEU A 98 -21.72 5.17 17.18
C LEU A 98 -21.69 5.95 18.49
N THR A 99 -20.51 6.31 18.98
CA THR A 99 -20.35 7.05 20.25
C THR A 99 -20.41 8.57 20.11
N GLY A 100 -20.66 9.09 18.91
CA GLY A 100 -20.64 10.51 18.62
C GLY A 100 -19.26 11.17 18.75
N SER A 101 -18.19 10.41 19.01
CA SER A 101 -16.83 10.95 19.15
C SER A 101 -16.35 11.62 17.86
N ALA A 102 -16.72 11.08 16.69
CA ALA A 102 -16.40 11.71 15.41
C ALA A 102 -17.12 13.05 15.18
N GLN A 103 -18.23 13.32 15.86
CA GLN A 103 -19.05 14.53 15.69
C GLN A 103 -18.84 15.54 16.82
N THR A 104 -18.47 15.09 18.01
CA THR A 104 -18.35 15.95 19.21
C THR A 104 -16.91 16.31 19.56
N ILE A 105 -15.91 15.58 19.01
CA ILE A 105 -14.50 15.89 19.28
C ILE A 105 -14.15 17.29 18.79
N LYS A 106 -13.51 18.06 19.66
CA LYS A 106 -12.89 19.33 19.32
C LYS A 106 -11.43 19.07 18.97
N MET A 107 -11.06 19.37 17.74
CA MET A 107 -9.70 19.20 17.26
C MET A 107 -8.83 20.42 17.58
N ALA A 108 -7.51 20.27 17.48
CA ALA A 108 -6.53 21.33 17.78
C ALA A 108 -6.70 22.59 16.92
N ASN A 109 -7.27 22.46 15.72
CA ASN A 109 -7.58 23.58 14.83
C ASN A 109 -8.87 24.34 15.21
N GLY A 110 -9.52 23.95 16.32
CA GLY A 110 -10.75 24.57 16.81
C GLY A 110 -12.03 24.06 16.14
N GLN A 111 -11.94 23.17 15.15
CA GLN A 111 -13.11 22.55 14.54
C GLN A 111 -13.74 21.54 15.51
N ILE A 112 -15.07 21.58 15.58
CA ILE A 112 -15.89 20.63 16.32
C ILE A 112 -16.48 19.66 15.29
N GLY A 113 -16.26 18.37 15.53
CA GLY A 113 -16.55 17.32 14.57
C GLY A 113 -15.43 17.15 13.53
N MET A 114 -15.23 15.91 13.10
CA MET A 114 -14.25 15.55 12.10
C MET A 114 -14.83 15.80 10.70
N SER A 115 -14.09 16.49 9.84
CA SER A 115 -14.38 16.49 8.40
C SER A 115 -13.97 15.16 7.74
N ALA A 116 -14.31 14.97 6.47
CA ALA A 116 -13.88 13.79 5.70
C ALA A 116 -12.36 13.58 5.71
N ASN A 117 -11.59 14.67 5.60
CA ASN A 117 -10.14 14.62 5.60
C ASN A 117 -9.59 14.33 7.01
N ASP A 118 -10.22 14.90 8.04
CA ASP A 118 -9.80 14.70 9.42
C ASP A 118 -10.09 13.27 9.88
N LEU A 119 -11.26 12.73 9.52
CA LEU A 119 -11.59 11.33 9.75
C LEU A 119 -10.62 10.42 9.01
N LYS A 120 -10.35 10.71 7.72
CA LYS A 120 -9.36 9.94 6.96
C LYS A 120 -8.00 9.94 7.67
N ASN A 121 -7.55 11.10 8.15
CA ASN A 121 -6.30 11.20 8.91
C ASN A 121 -6.37 10.46 10.25
N ALA A 122 -7.49 10.51 10.96
CA ALA A 122 -7.71 9.79 12.22
C ALA A 122 -7.63 8.27 12.04
N ILE A 123 -8.27 7.74 10.99
CA ILE A 123 -8.21 6.32 10.63
C ILE A 123 -6.78 5.91 10.30
N CYS A 124 -6.05 6.79 9.63
CA CYS A 124 -4.72 6.54 9.09
C CYS A 124 -3.58 6.62 10.10
N ASN A 125 -3.47 7.75 10.79
CA ASN A 125 -2.34 8.11 11.63
C ASN A 125 -2.73 8.18 13.11
N GLY A 126 -4.01 7.97 13.42
CA GLY A 126 -4.57 8.35 14.71
C GLY A 126 -4.76 9.86 14.80
N THR A 127 -5.53 10.29 15.80
CA THR A 127 -5.71 11.70 16.12
C THR A 127 -5.94 11.88 17.61
N THR A 128 -5.66 13.08 18.10
CA THR A 128 -5.98 13.47 19.46
C THR A 128 -6.82 14.74 19.42
N GLY A 129 -7.88 14.78 20.20
CA GLY A 129 -8.70 15.97 20.39
C GLY A 129 -9.18 16.05 21.83
N THR A 130 -10.12 16.95 22.08
CA THR A 130 -10.74 17.13 23.39
C THR A 130 -12.24 16.98 23.29
N ASP A 131 -12.89 16.46 24.33
CA ASP A 131 -14.35 16.48 24.43
C ASP A 131 -14.89 17.87 24.85
N SER A 132 -16.22 17.95 25.04
CA SER A 132 -16.94 19.13 25.56
C SER A 132 -16.46 19.60 26.93
N SER A 133 -15.89 18.69 27.71
CA SER A 133 -15.44 18.89 29.08
C SER A 133 -13.93 19.19 29.17
N GLY A 134 -13.23 19.22 28.03
CA GLY A 134 -11.79 19.45 27.95
C GLY A 134 -10.93 18.21 28.23
N HIS A 135 -11.52 17.01 28.32
CA HIS A 135 -10.79 15.76 28.47
C HIS A 135 -10.18 15.33 27.14
N ALA A 136 -8.93 14.84 27.18
CA ALA A 136 -8.25 14.39 25.97
C ALA A 136 -8.81 13.05 25.48
N ILE A 137 -9.21 13.00 24.21
CA ILE A 137 -9.59 11.78 23.50
C ILE A 137 -8.49 11.46 22.50
N THR A 138 -7.90 10.28 22.63
CA THR A 138 -6.89 9.77 21.68
C THR A 138 -7.45 8.60 20.91
N ILE A 139 -7.41 8.70 19.59
CA ILE A 139 -7.84 7.68 18.65
C ILE A 139 -6.58 7.09 18.04
N ALA A 140 -6.38 5.79 18.23
CA ALA A 140 -5.27 5.06 17.66
C ALA A 140 -5.43 4.92 16.13
N PRO A 141 -4.33 4.79 15.36
CA PRO A 141 -4.41 4.46 13.95
C PRO A 141 -5.13 3.12 13.77
N LEU A 142 -6.18 3.14 12.95
CA LEU A 142 -7.03 1.98 12.66
C LEU A 142 -6.60 1.27 11.38
N LEU A 143 -5.90 1.99 10.50
CA LEU A 143 -5.43 1.44 9.23
C LEU A 143 -4.08 0.73 9.43
N PRO A 144 -3.94 -0.54 9.00
CA PRO A 144 -2.67 -1.24 9.06
C PRO A 144 -1.61 -0.60 8.14
N PRO A 145 -0.32 -0.73 8.48
CA PRO A 145 0.77 -0.07 7.77
C PRO A 145 0.97 -0.53 6.31
N MET A 146 0.38 -1.66 5.91
CA MET A 146 0.41 -2.12 4.52
C MET A 146 -0.55 -1.34 3.60
N LEU A 147 -1.53 -0.62 4.15
CA LEU A 147 -2.49 0.18 3.39
C LEU A 147 -2.08 1.65 3.43
N SER A 148 -1.98 2.27 2.25
CA SER A 148 -1.55 3.67 2.12
C SER A 148 -2.73 4.63 2.21
N CYS A 149 -2.63 5.61 3.10
CA CYS A 149 -3.66 6.62 3.32
C CYS A 149 -4.00 7.46 2.10
N SER A 150 -3.05 7.70 1.20
CA SER A 150 -3.31 8.40 -0.06
C SER A 150 -4.37 7.72 -0.93
N ARG A 151 -4.49 6.39 -0.83
CA ARG A 151 -5.38 5.55 -1.63
C ARG A 151 -6.71 5.22 -0.94
N LEU A 152 -6.91 5.73 0.28
CA LEU A 152 -8.13 5.58 1.06
C LEU A 152 -9.06 6.78 0.81
N THR A 153 -10.32 6.50 0.55
CA THR A 153 -11.40 7.49 0.51
C THR A 153 -12.47 7.06 1.50
N VAL A 154 -13.02 8.03 2.23
CA VAL A 154 -14.08 7.77 3.20
C VAL A 154 -15.37 8.39 2.70
N ASN A 155 -16.45 7.62 2.75
CA ASN A 155 -17.81 8.05 2.47
C ASN A 155 -18.64 7.86 3.73
N VAL A 156 -19.33 8.90 4.17
CA VAL A 156 -20.26 8.82 5.30
C VAL A 156 -21.57 9.42 4.86
N SER A 157 -22.64 8.65 5.03
CA SER A 157 -23.99 9.10 4.70
C SER A 157 -24.96 8.67 5.78
N THR A 158 -25.90 9.56 6.12
CA THR A 158 -27.03 9.25 6.97
C THR A 158 -28.17 8.70 6.11
N ALA A 159 -28.86 7.67 6.61
CA ALA A 159 -30.00 7.05 5.97
C ALA A 159 -31.23 7.16 6.87
N SER A 160 -32.42 7.29 6.27
CA SER A 160 -33.70 7.30 6.99
C SER A 160 -34.23 5.89 7.31
N SER A 161 -33.63 4.85 6.72
CA SER A 161 -34.04 3.44 6.88
C SER A 161 -32.91 2.50 6.43
N TYR A 162 -32.90 1.26 6.92
CA TYR A 162 -31.99 0.21 6.44
C TYR A 162 -32.38 -0.28 5.04
N ASN A 163 -31.88 0.40 4.00
CA ASN A 163 -32.08 0.02 2.60
C ASN A 163 -30.74 -0.39 1.95
N VAL A 164 -30.74 -1.44 1.13
CA VAL A 164 -29.54 -1.90 0.41
C VAL A 164 -28.99 -0.90 -0.61
N THR A 165 -29.79 0.08 -1.04
CA THR A 165 -29.37 1.12 -1.99
C THR A 165 -28.36 2.09 -1.36
N SER A 166 -28.44 2.33 -0.05
CA SER A 166 -27.52 3.24 0.65
C SER A 166 -26.15 2.62 0.94
N THR A 167 -25.97 1.31 0.71
CA THR A 167 -24.69 0.60 0.89
C THR A 167 -23.99 0.26 -0.43
N ALA A 168 -24.52 0.73 -1.56
CA ALA A 168 -23.90 0.53 -2.87
C ALA A 168 -22.49 1.16 -2.89
N ALA A 169 -21.54 0.46 -3.50
CA ALA A 169 -20.20 1.02 -3.70
C ALA A 169 -20.29 2.27 -4.59
N PRO A 170 -19.68 3.40 -4.19
CA PRO A 170 -19.71 4.62 -4.99
C PRO A 170 -18.94 4.44 -6.30
N THR A 171 -19.39 5.12 -7.35
CA THR A 171 -18.75 5.10 -8.66
C THR A 171 -17.66 6.16 -8.75
N PHE A 172 -16.42 5.73 -8.94
CA PHE A 172 -15.32 6.64 -9.26
C PHE A 172 -15.42 7.08 -10.72
N THR A 173 -15.41 8.40 -10.94
CA THR A 173 -15.24 8.98 -12.27
C THR A 173 -13.78 9.37 -12.46
N TYR A 174 -13.28 9.15 -13.66
CA TYR A 174 -11.89 9.41 -14.03
C TYR A 174 -11.85 10.33 -15.24
N ASN A 175 -10.87 11.23 -15.29
CA ASN A 175 -10.57 11.96 -16.53
C ASN A 175 -9.86 11.04 -17.54
N SER A 176 -9.66 11.55 -18.77
CA SER A 176 -8.94 10.87 -19.85
C SER A 176 -7.48 10.52 -19.52
N ALA A 177 -6.90 11.11 -18.46
CA ALA A 177 -5.57 10.78 -17.95
C ALA A 177 -5.59 9.72 -16.83
N GLY A 178 -6.76 9.13 -16.54
CA GLY A 178 -6.92 8.11 -15.49
C GLY A 178 -6.89 8.67 -14.07
N VAL A 179 -6.94 9.98 -13.87
CA VAL A 179 -6.98 10.59 -12.53
C VAL A 179 -8.43 10.68 -12.05
N ILE A 180 -8.68 10.38 -10.78
CA ILE A 180 -10.02 10.46 -10.17
C ILE A 180 -10.50 11.92 -10.20
N THR A 181 -11.62 12.17 -10.88
CA THR A 181 -12.23 13.51 -11.01
C THR A 181 -13.35 13.74 -10.00
N SER A 182 -14.10 12.70 -9.67
CA SER A 182 -15.10 12.71 -8.60
C SER A 182 -15.23 11.30 -8.07
N THR A 183 -15.28 11.18 -6.76
CA THR A 183 -15.51 9.92 -6.07
C THR A 183 -16.99 9.62 -5.88
N ASN A 184 -17.90 10.55 -6.20
CA ASN A 184 -19.33 10.49 -5.86
C ASN A 184 -19.57 10.09 -4.38
N THR A 185 -18.59 10.38 -3.52
CA THR A 185 -18.66 10.13 -2.08
C THR A 185 -19.10 11.41 -1.38
N GLY A 186 -20.04 11.27 -0.45
CA GLY A 186 -20.46 12.34 0.43
C GLY A 186 -19.79 12.20 1.80
N TYR A 187 -19.69 13.32 2.51
CA TYR A 187 -19.45 13.29 3.94
C TYR A 187 -20.57 14.06 4.60
N ASN A 188 -21.67 13.35 4.84
CA ASN A 188 -22.79 13.87 5.61
C ASN A 188 -22.75 13.24 6.99
N THR A 189 -22.22 14.02 7.93
CA THR A 189 -22.23 13.71 9.36
C THR A 189 -23.10 14.70 10.12
N GLN A 190 -23.77 15.62 9.44
CA GLN A 190 -24.58 16.65 10.08
C GLN A 190 -25.92 16.06 10.45
N SER A 191 -26.20 16.09 11.74
CA SER A 191 -27.51 15.79 12.28
C SER A 191 -28.14 17.02 12.91
N GLY A 192 -29.43 17.23 12.65
CA GLY A 192 -30.17 18.30 13.31
C GLY A 192 -30.47 17.90 14.75
N GLY A 193 -30.01 18.69 15.74
CA GLY A 193 -30.22 18.44 17.17
C GLY A 193 -29.22 17.45 17.78
N ASP A 194 -29.55 16.92 18.97
CA ASP A 194 -28.80 15.82 19.61
C ASP A 194 -28.93 14.56 18.74
N GLY A 195 -27.81 13.98 18.32
CA GLY A 195 -27.75 12.93 17.29
C GLY A 195 -28.19 11.54 17.75
N GLN A 196 -29.45 11.42 18.17
CA GLN A 196 -30.02 10.17 18.68
C GLN A 196 -30.56 9.27 17.57
N SER A 197 -30.25 7.97 17.63
CA SER A 197 -30.87 6.90 16.84
C SER A 197 -30.80 7.07 15.32
N GLN A 198 -29.68 7.59 14.80
CA GLN A 198 -29.52 7.82 13.36
C GLN A 198 -28.79 6.68 12.70
N ILE A 199 -29.30 6.24 11.54
CA ILE A 199 -28.67 5.19 10.75
C ILE A 199 -27.56 5.84 9.94
N LEU A 200 -26.31 5.55 10.30
CA LEU A 200 -25.13 5.96 9.54
C LEU A 200 -24.60 4.79 8.72
N VAL A 201 -24.28 5.09 7.46
CA VAL A 201 -23.56 4.21 6.56
C VAL A 201 -22.17 4.78 6.36
N LEU A 202 -21.18 4.10 6.93
CA LEU A 202 -19.77 4.39 6.74
C LEU A 202 -19.21 3.43 5.69
N GLN A 203 -18.59 3.96 4.64
CA GLN A 203 -17.88 3.17 3.65
C GLN A 203 -16.44 3.65 3.55
N LEU A 204 -15.51 2.72 3.76
CA LEU A 204 -14.10 2.89 3.46
C LEU A 204 -13.83 2.29 2.08
N ILE A 205 -13.41 3.13 1.15
CA ILE A 205 -13.07 2.72 -0.20
C ILE A 205 -11.57 2.85 -0.40
N TYR A 206 -10.93 1.76 -0.81
CA TYR A 206 -9.49 1.70 -1.02
C TYR A 206 -9.16 1.26 -2.45
N LEU A 207 -8.30 2.00 -3.13
CA LEU A 207 -7.79 1.62 -4.46
C LEU A 207 -6.49 0.84 -4.33
N TRP A 208 -6.59 -0.48 -4.34
CA TRP A 208 -5.45 -1.39 -4.31
C TRP A 208 -4.76 -1.45 -5.68
N PRO A 209 -3.46 -1.17 -5.80
CA PRO A 209 -2.75 -1.33 -7.05
C PRO A 209 -2.61 -2.82 -7.39
N THR A 210 -3.30 -3.28 -8.43
CA THR A 210 -3.20 -4.64 -8.97
C THR A 210 -2.55 -4.61 -10.35
N GLY A 211 -1.29 -5.06 -10.43
CA GLY A 211 -0.69 -5.39 -11.72
C GLY A 211 -1.29 -6.66 -12.34
N THR A 212 -0.77 -7.05 -13.49
CA THR A 212 -0.94 -8.42 -14.00
C THR A 212 -0.18 -9.38 -13.10
N GLY A 213 -0.92 -10.27 -12.43
CA GLY A 213 -0.37 -11.34 -11.60
C GLY A 213 0.32 -12.43 -12.42
N PRO A 214 0.97 -13.39 -11.74
CA PRO A 214 1.59 -14.55 -12.38
C PRO A 214 0.56 -15.33 -13.22
N LEU A 215 1.03 -15.94 -14.31
CA LEU A 215 0.20 -16.71 -15.27
C LEU A 215 -0.91 -15.88 -15.96
N GLY A 216 -0.80 -14.55 -15.99
CA GLY A 216 -1.77 -13.68 -16.67
C GLY A 216 -3.03 -13.37 -15.84
N LEU A 217 -3.00 -13.61 -14.53
CA LEU A 217 -4.11 -13.27 -13.65
C LEU A 217 -4.33 -11.76 -13.59
N ASN A 218 -5.51 -11.29 -13.97
CA ASN A 218 -5.87 -9.88 -13.91
C ASN A 218 -7.08 -9.68 -12.99
N LEU A 219 -6.86 -8.97 -11.89
CA LEU A 219 -7.88 -8.68 -10.87
C LEU A 219 -8.30 -7.21 -10.83
N THR A 220 -7.89 -6.46 -11.85
CA THR A 220 -8.20 -5.04 -12.04
C THR A 220 -9.69 -4.87 -12.32
N ASN A 221 -10.33 -3.96 -11.60
CA ASN A 221 -11.71 -3.53 -11.86
C ASN A 221 -11.86 -2.01 -11.97
N GLN A 222 -10.76 -1.26 -11.84
CA GLN A 222 -10.68 0.19 -11.98
C GLN A 222 -9.56 0.60 -12.94
N PRO A 223 -9.62 1.80 -13.54
CA PRO A 223 -8.55 2.36 -14.34
C PRO A 223 -7.17 2.36 -13.66
N ASN A 224 -6.11 2.36 -14.48
CA ASN A 224 -4.69 2.32 -14.09
C ASN A 224 -4.25 1.05 -13.35
N GLY A 225 -4.86 -0.11 -13.63
CA GLY A 225 -4.46 -1.35 -12.96
C GLY A 225 -4.76 -1.31 -11.46
N ASN A 226 -5.92 -0.78 -11.07
CA ASN A 226 -6.34 -0.80 -9.68
C ASN A 226 -7.52 -1.75 -9.48
N ARG A 227 -7.59 -2.31 -8.28
CA ARG A 227 -8.75 -3.02 -7.75
C ARG A 227 -9.35 -2.20 -6.61
N MET A 228 -10.62 -1.86 -6.74
CA MET A 228 -11.39 -1.23 -5.68
C MET A 228 -11.76 -2.26 -4.62
N LEU A 229 -11.40 -1.97 -3.36
CA LEU A 229 -11.83 -2.67 -2.16
C LEU A 229 -12.79 -1.73 -1.42
N VAL A 230 -13.94 -2.25 -0.99
CA VAL A 230 -14.95 -1.47 -0.27
C VAL A 230 -15.31 -2.22 1.01
N ALA A 231 -15.16 -1.55 2.13
CA ALA A 231 -15.65 -2.00 3.43
C ALA A 231 -16.78 -1.08 3.86
N THR A 232 -17.97 -1.64 4.06
CA THR A 232 -19.15 -0.88 4.50
C THR A 232 -19.57 -1.34 5.89
N SER A 233 -19.82 -0.39 6.78
CA SER A 233 -20.41 -0.60 8.09
C SER A 233 -21.67 0.25 8.20
N VAL A 234 -22.76 -0.35 8.66
CA VAL A 234 -24.02 0.34 8.90
C VAL A 234 -24.33 0.24 10.38
N SER A 235 -24.55 1.38 11.01
CA SER A 235 -24.66 1.45 12.46
C SER A 235 -25.62 2.56 12.88
N THR A 236 -26.40 2.31 13.94
CA THR A 236 -27.30 3.31 14.50
C THR A 236 -26.66 3.99 15.68
N THR A 237 -26.56 5.31 15.66
CA THR A 237 -25.84 6.08 16.69
C THR A 237 -26.50 5.99 18.05
N GLU A 238 -25.65 5.96 19.09
CA GLU A 238 -26.10 6.13 20.46
C GLU A 238 -26.50 7.58 20.72
N ALA A 239 -27.16 7.84 21.85
CA ALA A 239 -27.48 9.20 22.23
C ALA A 239 -26.22 9.94 22.70
N TYR A 240 -25.80 10.96 21.96
CA TYR A 240 -24.74 11.89 22.37
C TYR A 240 -25.23 13.34 22.29
N SER A 241 -24.74 14.17 23.20
CA SER A 241 -25.03 15.61 23.25
C SER A 241 -23.97 16.41 22.52
N CYS A 242 -24.38 17.49 21.85
CA CYS A 242 -23.46 18.41 21.21
C CYS A 242 -22.58 19.21 22.20
N ASN A 243 -21.44 19.71 21.69
CA ASN A 243 -20.66 20.73 22.40
C ASN A 243 -21.50 21.99 22.66
N SER A 244 -21.23 22.67 23.77
CA SER A 244 -21.91 23.93 24.12
C SER A 244 -21.74 24.97 22.99
N GLY A 245 -22.87 25.43 22.45
CA GLY A 245 -22.90 26.40 21.35
C GLY A 245 -23.01 25.81 19.94
N GLN A 246 -23.28 24.51 19.78
CA GLN A 246 -23.65 23.90 18.49
C GLN A 246 -25.13 23.48 18.49
N THR A 247 -25.85 23.78 17.41
CA THR A 247 -27.26 23.37 17.20
C THR A 247 -27.39 22.01 16.51
N SER A 248 -26.28 21.46 16.00
CA SER A 248 -26.25 20.28 15.16
C SER A 248 -24.89 19.59 15.24
N CYS A 249 -24.93 18.31 15.56
CA CYS A 249 -23.88 17.30 15.44
C CYS A 249 -24.54 16.15 14.69
#